data_AF-A0A9E3KA40-F1
#
_entry.id   AF-A0A9E3KA40-F1
#
_cell.length_a   1.000
_cell.length_b   1.000
_cell.length_c   1.000
_cell.angle_alpha   90.00
_cell.angle_beta   90.00
_cell.angle_gamma   90.00
#
_symmetry.space_group_name_H-M   'P 1'
#
loop_
_entity.id
_entity.type
_entity.pdbx_description
1 polymer ?
#
loop_
_entity_poly.entity_id
_entity_poly.type
_entity_poly.pdbx_seq_one_letter_code
_entity_poly.pdbx_strand_id
1 'polypeptide(L)'
;MLFPGGIYIRPASPRGWPKAIEATSKLLANKQEIIYEAAFQHDGVMCAVDILVQNGSFYDVYEVKSSPGVRQVYIEDMALQYWVLRRQKIQLGKVYLLLPKKPQDGFIDLHMDDMEAIDYTEQLAAMVLDVEEGVRAAARTLTLDNAPEVAMGEQCLKPYPCDFQSTCKRGYR
;
A
#
# COMPACT_ATOMS: atom_id res chain seq x y z
N MET A 1 7.46 -18.64 -0.90
CA MET A 1 7.61 -17.25 -0.38
C MET A 1 8.80 -16.59 -1.05
N LEU A 2 8.65 -15.37 -1.59
CA LEU A 2 9.66 -14.69 -2.44
C LEU A 2 11.02 -14.46 -1.74
N PHE A 3 11.02 -14.20 -0.43
CA PHE A 3 12.18 -13.96 0.41
C PHE A 3 12.13 -14.95 1.59
N PRO A 4 13.07 -15.90 1.69
CA PRO A 4 13.05 -16.92 2.73
C PRO A 4 13.34 -16.31 4.11
N GLY A 5 12.78 -16.91 5.16
CA GLY A 5 13.01 -16.48 6.56
C GLY A 5 12.19 -15.27 7.01
N GLY A 6 11.28 -14.77 6.17
CA GLY A 6 10.37 -13.68 6.53
C GLY A 6 9.25 -14.09 7.48
N ILE A 7 8.81 -13.14 8.31
CA ILE A 7 7.68 -13.33 9.23
C ILE A 7 6.43 -12.66 8.63
N TYR A 8 5.36 -13.44 8.50
CA TYR A 8 4.06 -13.00 7.99
C TYR A 8 3.15 -12.54 9.11
N ILE A 9 2.70 -11.28 9.07
CA ILE A 9 1.93 -10.66 10.17
C ILE A 9 0.55 -10.14 9.78
N ARG A 10 0.02 -10.51 8.61
CA ARG A 10 -1.32 -10.09 8.18
C ARG A 10 -2.37 -10.56 9.19
N PRO A 11 -3.23 -9.67 9.69
CA PRO A 11 -4.28 -10.05 10.61
C PRO A 11 -5.41 -10.81 9.90
N ALA A 12 -6.08 -11.72 10.62
CA ALA A 12 -7.24 -12.45 10.10
C ALA A 12 -8.48 -11.57 9.86
N SER A 13 -8.51 -10.36 10.40
CA SER A 13 -9.60 -9.39 10.19
C SER A 13 -9.12 -7.95 10.34
N PRO A 14 -9.85 -6.95 9.83
CA PRO A 14 -9.45 -5.54 9.94
C PRO A 14 -9.25 -5.05 11.39
N ARG A 15 -9.95 -5.64 12.37
CA ARG A 15 -9.78 -5.31 13.80
C ARG A 15 -8.40 -5.68 14.36
N GLY A 16 -7.63 -6.51 13.64
CA GLY A 16 -6.30 -6.94 14.04
C GLY A 16 -5.17 -6.01 13.63
N TRP A 17 -5.41 -4.99 12.78
CA TRP A 17 -4.37 -4.07 12.31
C TRP A 17 -3.59 -3.36 13.43
N PRO A 18 -4.21 -2.89 14.54
CA PRO A 18 -3.44 -2.32 15.65
C PRO A 18 -2.38 -3.28 16.22
N LYS A 19 -2.71 -4.58 16.31
CA LYS A 19 -1.76 -5.61 16.77
C LYS A 19 -0.67 -5.88 15.72
N ALA A 20 -1.01 -5.82 14.43
CA ALA A 20 -0.03 -5.97 13.36
C ALA A 20 1.00 -4.83 13.38
N ILE A 21 0.57 -3.58 13.59
CA ILE A 21 1.46 -2.41 13.72
C ILE A 21 2.41 -2.58 14.93
N GLU A 22 1.88 -3.04 16.07
CA GLU A 22 2.70 -3.35 17.25
C GLU A 22 3.71 -4.46 16.96
N ALA A 23 3.29 -5.51 16.25
CA ALA A 23 4.15 -6.62 15.85
C ALA A 23 5.26 -6.15 14.89
N THR A 24 4.95 -5.32 13.88
CA THR A 24 5.96 -4.71 13.00
C THR A 24 6.99 -3.95 13.80
N SER A 25 6.56 -3.11 14.74
CA SER A 25 7.47 -2.33 15.59
C SER A 25 8.41 -3.22 16.42
N LYS A 26 7.90 -4.32 16.99
CA LYS A 26 8.72 -5.30 17.73
C LYS A 26 9.71 -6.03 16.83
N LEU A 27 9.28 -6.44 15.63
CA LEU A 27 10.13 -7.13 14.66
C LEU A 27 11.28 -6.22 14.19
N LEU A 28 10.99 -4.95 13.89
CA LEU A 28 12.00 -3.95 13.54
C LEU A 28 12.99 -3.73 14.69
N ALA A 29 12.51 -3.61 15.93
CA ALA A 29 13.38 -3.47 17.11
C ALA A 29 14.29 -4.70 17.32
N ASN A 30 13.80 -5.89 16.96
CA ASN A 30 14.56 -7.14 17.02
C ASN A 30 15.44 -7.38 15.77
N LYS A 31 15.51 -6.41 14.85
CA LYS A 31 16.28 -6.51 13.59
C LYS A 31 15.86 -7.71 12.74
N GLN A 32 14.57 -8.03 12.73
CA GLN A 32 14.04 -8.98 11.76
C GLN A 32 14.26 -8.41 10.36
N GLU A 33 14.98 -9.16 9.53
CA GLU A 33 15.41 -8.67 8.21
C GLU A 33 14.25 -8.63 7.22
N ILE A 34 13.35 -9.62 7.26
CA ILE A 34 12.27 -9.74 6.29
C ILE A 34 10.93 -9.82 7.03
N ILE A 35 10.02 -8.91 6.71
CA ILE A 35 8.67 -8.84 7.29
C ILE A 35 7.66 -8.74 6.15
N TYR A 36 6.75 -9.71 6.08
CA TYR A 36 5.64 -9.69 5.14
C TYR A 36 4.43 -9.01 5.77
N GLU A 37 3.76 -8.16 4.99
CA GLU A 37 2.59 -7.39 5.43
C GLU A 37 2.94 -6.47 6.62
N ALA A 38 4.13 -5.86 6.56
CA ALA A 38 4.61 -4.93 7.56
C ALA A 38 3.67 -3.73 7.64
N ALA A 39 3.05 -3.51 8.80
CA ALA A 39 1.97 -2.56 8.97
C ALA A 39 2.47 -1.27 9.66
N PHE A 40 2.05 -0.14 9.11
CA PHE A 40 2.42 1.19 9.59
C PHE A 40 1.19 2.08 9.64
N GLN A 41 1.23 3.08 10.51
CA GLN A 41 0.17 4.08 10.59
C GLN A 41 0.76 5.45 10.86
N HIS A 42 0.27 6.47 10.17
CA HIS A 42 0.59 7.87 10.45
C HIS A 42 -0.65 8.74 10.25
N ASP A 43 -0.93 9.63 11.22
CA ASP A 43 -2.03 10.61 11.13
C ASP A 43 -3.38 10.01 10.70
N GLY A 44 -3.77 8.89 11.31
CA GLY A 44 -5.01 8.18 10.98
C GLY A 44 -4.97 7.37 9.69
N VAL A 45 -3.93 7.47 8.87
CA VAL A 45 -3.72 6.67 7.65
C VAL A 45 -2.93 5.41 8.01
N MET A 46 -3.48 4.24 7.69
CA MET A 46 -2.83 2.95 7.88
C MET A 46 -2.51 2.32 6.53
N CYS A 47 -1.32 1.75 6.39
CA CYS A 47 -0.95 0.91 5.27
C CYS A 47 -0.21 -0.34 5.75
N ALA A 48 -0.24 -1.38 4.92
CA ALA A 48 0.66 -2.53 5.04
C ALA A 48 1.41 -2.66 3.72
N VAL A 49 2.73 -2.81 3.79
CA VAL A 49 3.54 -3.11 2.60
C VAL A 49 3.64 -4.62 2.44
N ASP A 50 3.56 -5.12 1.21
CA ASP A 50 3.57 -6.56 0.94
C ASP A 50 4.83 -7.24 1.52
N ILE A 51 6.01 -6.68 1.26
CA ILE A 51 7.28 -7.17 1.81
C ILE A 51 8.21 -6.01 2.14
N LEU A 52 8.70 -6.00 3.38
CA LEU A 52 9.75 -5.10 3.85
C LEU A 52 11.03 -5.92 4.08
N VAL A 53 12.12 -5.53 3.44
CA VAL A 53 13.40 -6.24 3.49
C VAL A 53 14.51 -5.30 3.94
N GLN A 54 15.22 -5.65 5.00
CA GLN A 54 16.37 -4.92 5.48
C GLN A 54 17.54 -5.07 4.49
N ASN A 55 18.08 -3.94 4.03
CA ASN A 55 19.24 -3.86 3.16
C ASN A 55 20.28 -2.92 3.80
N GLY A 56 21.15 -3.51 4.64
CA GLY A 56 22.09 -2.76 5.45
C GLY A 56 21.40 -1.85 6.46
N SER A 57 21.57 -0.52 6.32
CA SER A 57 20.91 0.48 7.18
C SER A 57 19.54 0.92 6.65
N PHE A 58 19.18 0.50 5.44
CA PHE A 58 17.94 0.86 4.78
C PHE A 58 16.95 -0.31 4.78
N TYR A 59 15.70 -0.01 4.46
CA TYR A 59 14.66 -0.99 4.18
C TYR A 59 14.15 -0.81 2.76
N ASP A 60 14.26 -1.88 1.98
CA ASP A 60 13.66 -1.97 0.66
C ASP A 60 12.21 -2.48 0.79
N VAL A 61 11.34 -1.98 -0.06
CA VAL A 61 9.91 -2.36 -0.10
C VAL A 61 9.63 -3.03 -1.43
N TYR A 62 8.91 -4.15 -1.40
CA TYR A 62 8.48 -4.87 -2.59
C TYR A 62 6.96 -5.00 -2.59
N GLU A 63 6.31 -4.28 -3.50
CA GLU A 63 4.88 -4.37 -3.77
C GLU A 63 4.64 -5.46 -4.83
N VAL A 64 3.84 -6.48 -4.52
CA VAL A 64 3.66 -7.67 -5.35
C VAL A 64 2.29 -7.66 -6.01
N LYS A 65 2.23 -7.72 -7.33
CA LYS A 65 0.96 -7.84 -8.07
C LYS A 65 0.89 -9.17 -8.81
N SER A 66 -0.32 -9.72 -8.93
CA SER A 66 -0.57 -11.00 -9.61
C SER A 66 -0.79 -10.87 -11.11
N SER A 67 -0.97 -9.65 -11.62
CA SER A 67 -1.17 -9.39 -13.04
C SER A 67 0.12 -8.92 -13.69
N PRO A 68 0.47 -9.39 -14.90
CA PRO A 68 1.50 -8.75 -15.69
C PRO A 68 1.04 -7.33 -16.07
N GLY A 69 1.97 -6.38 -16.02
CA GLY A 69 1.75 -5.01 -16.44
C GLY A 69 1.53 -4.03 -15.29
N VAL A 70 2.13 -2.85 -15.47
CA VAL A 70 1.99 -1.71 -14.57
C VAL A 70 0.59 -1.12 -14.69
N ARG A 71 0.00 -0.75 -13.56
CA ARG A 71 -1.24 0.04 -13.51
C ARG A 71 -1.02 1.25 -12.63
N GLN A 72 -1.64 2.37 -13.01
CA GLN A 72 -1.52 3.63 -12.25
C GLN A 72 -1.92 3.46 -10.78
N VAL A 73 -2.97 2.69 -10.50
CA VAL A 73 -3.43 2.39 -9.14
C VAL A 73 -2.38 1.69 -8.27
N TYR A 74 -1.44 0.94 -8.87
CA TYR A 74 -0.35 0.31 -8.12
C TYR A 74 0.66 1.37 -7.67
N ILE A 75 0.95 2.34 -8.53
CA ILE A 75 1.87 3.44 -8.24
C ILE A 75 1.26 4.36 -7.18
N GLU A 76 -0.05 4.64 -7.26
CA GLU A 76 -0.77 5.43 -6.25
C GLU A 76 -0.78 4.76 -4.87
N ASP A 77 -1.00 3.44 -4.81
CA ASP A 77 -0.93 2.65 -3.57
C ASP A 77 0.49 2.67 -2.97
N MET A 78 1.51 2.39 -3.80
CA MET A 78 2.93 2.49 -3.40
C MET A 78 3.30 3.90 -2.94
N ALA A 79 2.71 4.96 -3.52
CA ALA A 79 2.98 6.35 -3.12
C ALA A 79 2.41 6.66 -1.73
N LEU A 80 1.20 6.16 -1.43
CA LEU A 80 0.62 6.26 -0.08
C LEU A 80 1.48 5.50 0.94
N GLN A 81 1.86 4.26 0.62
CA GLN A 81 2.74 3.45 1.46
C GLN A 81 4.08 4.16 1.71
N TYR A 82 4.74 4.63 0.65
CA TYR A 82 6.00 5.38 0.72
C TYR A 82 5.88 6.59 1.66
N TRP A 83 4.80 7.37 1.51
CA TRP A 83 4.52 8.51 2.37
C TRP A 83 4.37 8.10 3.85
N VAL A 84 3.57 7.07 4.15
CA VAL A 84 3.38 6.59 5.53
C VAL A 84 4.72 6.14 6.14
N LEU A 85 5.51 5.33 5.42
CA LEU A 85 6.79 4.82 5.92
C LEU A 85 7.80 5.95 6.16
N ARG A 86 7.88 6.94 5.27
CA ARG A 86 8.71 8.15 5.46
C ARG A 86 8.28 8.94 6.69
N ARG A 87 6.98 9.09 6.93
CA ARG A 87 6.44 9.78 8.11
C ARG A 87 6.68 9.01 9.41
N GLN A 88 6.76 7.68 9.33
CA GLN A 88 7.21 6.80 10.40
C GLN A 88 8.74 6.72 10.55
N LYS A 89 9.49 7.55 9.80
CA LYS A 89 10.95 7.66 9.85
C LYS A 89 11.68 6.33 9.53
N ILE A 90 11.04 5.45 8.76
CA ILE A 90 11.72 4.28 8.21
C ILE A 90 12.74 4.78 7.18
N GLN A 91 13.99 4.32 7.30
CA GLN A 91 15.05 4.63 6.35
C GLN A 91 14.83 3.82 5.08
N LEU A 92 14.03 4.34 4.15
CA LEU A 92 13.75 3.64 2.89
C LEU A 92 14.96 3.64 1.97
N GLY A 93 15.26 2.47 1.42
CA GLY A 93 16.20 2.27 0.32
C GLY A 93 15.44 2.34 -1.00
N LYS A 94 15.25 1.19 -1.62
CA LYS A 94 14.55 1.00 -2.89
C LYS A 94 13.12 0.54 -2.70
N VAL A 95 12.22 1.04 -3.53
CA VAL A 95 10.82 0.61 -3.56
C VAL A 95 10.50 0.04 -4.93
N TYR A 96 10.22 -1.25 -4.95
CA TYR A 96 10.02 -2.04 -6.16
C TYR A 96 8.56 -2.43 -6.36
N LEU A 97 8.09 -2.32 -7.60
CA LEU A 97 6.92 -3.04 -8.06
C LEU A 97 7.38 -4.39 -8.63
N LEU A 98 6.90 -5.48 -8.06
CA LEU A 98 7.13 -6.85 -8.53
C LEU A 98 5.94 -7.32 -9.37
N LEU A 99 6.21 -7.56 -10.66
CA LEU A 99 5.25 -8.10 -11.62
C LEU A 99 5.70 -9.49 -12.06
N PRO A 100 4.78 -10.45 -12.25
CA PRO A 100 5.16 -11.75 -12.77
C PRO A 100 5.55 -11.62 -14.25
N LYS A 101 6.65 -12.26 -14.66
CA LYS A 101 7.12 -12.26 -16.06
C LYS A 101 6.14 -12.94 -17.03
N LYS A 102 5.21 -13.73 -16.50
CA LYS A 102 4.16 -14.44 -17.23
C LYS A 102 2.83 -14.30 -16.48
N PRO A 103 1.67 -14.33 -17.17
CA PRO A 103 0.38 -14.44 -16.50
C PRO A 103 0.37 -15.64 -15.54
N GLN A 104 -0.16 -15.44 -14.34
CA GLN A 104 -0.22 -16.47 -13.30
C GLN A 104 -1.66 -16.96 -13.13
N ASP A 105 -1.86 -18.26 -13.28
CA ASP A 105 -3.12 -18.93 -12.97
C ASP A 105 -2.99 -19.62 -11.59
N GLY A 106 -3.61 -19.04 -10.57
CA GLY A 106 -3.66 -19.60 -9.21
C GLY A 106 -2.47 -19.23 -8.31
N PHE A 107 -2.40 -19.92 -7.16
CA PHE A 107 -1.38 -19.67 -6.12
C PHE A 107 -0.15 -20.54 -6.38
N ILE A 108 0.78 -20.06 -7.19
CA ILE A 108 2.08 -20.69 -7.41
C ILE A 108 3.08 -20.17 -6.37
N ASP A 109 3.99 -21.04 -5.92
CA ASP A 109 5.11 -20.65 -5.07
C ASP A 109 6.08 -19.79 -5.92
N LEU A 110 5.85 -18.48 -5.93
CA LEU A 110 6.61 -17.56 -6.76
C LEU A 110 8.03 -17.42 -6.21
N HIS A 111 9.01 -17.49 -7.11
CA HIS A 111 10.41 -17.17 -6.84
C HIS A 111 10.77 -15.83 -7.47
N MET A 112 11.80 -15.16 -6.93
CA MET A 112 12.27 -13.87 -7.47
C MET A 112 12.67 -13.96 -8.95
N ASP A 113 13.14 -15.13 -9.42
CA ASP A 113 13.49 -15.35 -10.82
C ASP A 113 12.27 -15.31 -11.76
N ASP A 114 11.06 -15.52 -11.23
CA ASP A 114 9.80 -15.43 -11.98
C ASP A 114 9.23 -14.00 -12.02
N MET A 115 9.85 -13.07 -11.29
CA MET A 115 9.39 -11.70 -11.12
C MET A 115 10.28 -10.71 -11.86
N GLU A 116 9.65 -9.69 -12.42
CA GLU A 116 10.29 -8.46 -12.87
C GLU A 116 10.17 -7.42 -11.75
N ALA A 117 11.29 -6.84 -11.35
CA ALA A 117 11.35 -5.79 -10.34
C ALA A 117 11.59 -4.43 -10.99
N ILE A 118 10.65 -3.51 -10.84
CA ILE A 118 10.73 -2.16 -11.38
C ILE A 118 10.91 -1.18 -10.22
N ASP A 119 12.03 -0.44 -10.21
CA ASP A 119 12.33 0.57 -9.19
C ASP A 119 11.49 1.84 -9.43
N TYR A 120 10.68 2.21 -8.44
CA TYR A 120 9.83 3.41 -8.45
C TYR A 120 10.29 4.48 -7.45
N THR A 121 11.44 4.31 -6.80
CA THR A 121 11.85 5.12 -5.65
C THR A 121 11.83 6.63 -5.93
N GLU A 122 12.35 7.07 -7.06
CA GLU A 122 12.42 8.50 -7.42
C GLU A 122 11.05 9.06 -7.79
N GLN A 123 10.23 8.28 -8.50
CA GLN A 123 8.89 8.65 -8.89
C GLN A 123 7.99 8.81 -7.66
N LEU A 124 8.06 7.90 -6.70
CA LEU A 124 7.29 7.99 -5.45
C LEU A 124 7.75 9.17 -4.60
N ALA A 125 9.05 9.46 -4.58
CA ALA A 125 9.57 10.64 -3.88
C ALA A 125 9.00 11.95 -4.47
N ALA A 126 8.79 12.01 -5.79
CA ALA A 126 8.17 13.16 -6.45
C ALA A 126 6.66 13.31 -6.15
N MET A 127 5.96 12.22 -5.80
CA MET A 127 4.52 12.21 -5.52
C MET A 127 4.15 12.57 -4.07
N VAL A 128 5.13 12.73 -3.18
CA VAL A 128 4.90 12.91 -1.73
C VAL A 128 3.97 14.08 -1.41
N LEU A 129 4.08 15.20 -2.14
CA LEU A 129 3.24 16.37 -1.91
C LEU A 129 1.79 16.15 -2.35
N ASP A 130 1.58 15.51 -3.51
CA ASP A 130 0.25 15.18 -4.02
C ASP A 130 -0.47 14.20 -3.09
N VAL A 131 0.26 13.19 -2.58
CA VAL A 131 -0.25 12.25 -1.58
C VAL A 131 -0.65 12.97 -0.30
N GLU A 132 0.19 13.89 0.20
CA GLU A 132 -0.12 14.65 1.40
C GLU A 132 -1.36 15.54 1.24
N GLU A 133 -1.52 16.20 0.09
CA GLU A 133 -2.73 16.95 -0.23
C GLU A 133 -3.96 16.05 -0.28
N GLY A 134 -3.85 14.89 -0.94
CA GLY A 134 -4.90 13.89 -1.02
C GLY A 134 -5.34 13.36 0.35
N VAL A 135 -4.38 13.03 1.23
CA VAL A 135 -4.66 12.61 2.62
C VAL A 135 -5.40 13.70 3.38
N ARG A 136 -4.95 14.96 3.29
CA ARG A 136 -5.64 16.07 3.94
C ARG A 136 -7.05 16.30 3.39
N ALA A 137 -7.25 16.15 2.09
CA ALA A 137 -8.57 16.26 1.46
C ALA A 137 -9.52 15.13 1.92
N ALA A 138 -9.02 13.90 2.00
CA ALA A 138 -9.76 12.77 2.52
C ALA A 138 -10.12 12.98 4.00
N ALA A 139 -9.16 13.41 4.83
CA ALA A 139 -9.40 13.72 6.24
C ALA A 139 -10.48 14.80 6.43
N ARG A 140 -10.44 15.89 5.65
CA ARG A 140 -11.50 16.92 5.67
C ARG A 140 -12.86 16.33 5.30
N THR A 141 -12.93 15.49 4.28
CA THR A 141 -14.17 14.84 3.86
C THR A 141 -14.78 13.99 4.98
N LEU A 142 -13.96 13.29 5.77
CA LEU A 142 -14.42 12.48 6.91
C LEU A 142 -15.02 13.31 8.06
N THR A 143 -14.78 14.63 8.09
CA THR A 143 -15.34 15.53 9.11
C THR A 143 -16.69 16.13 8.72
N LEU A 144 -17.19 15.85 7.52
CA LEU A 144 -18.48 16.37 7.06
C LEU A 144 -19.63 15.60 7.73
N ASP A 145 -20.67 16.34 8.13
CA ASP A 145 -21.90 15.73 8.69
C ASP A 145 -22.70 14.95 7.63
N ASN A 146 -22.56 15.34 6.36
CA ASN A 146 -23.25 14.75 5.23
C ASN A 146 -22.25 14.38 4.13
N ALA A 147 -22.64 13.50 3.21
CA ALA A 147 -21.82 13.17 2.04
C ALA A 147 -21.48 14.45 1.24
N PRO A 148 -20.27 14.54 0.65
CA PRO A 148 -19.87 15.72 -0.11
C PRO A 148 -20.76 15.91 -1.35
N GLU A 149 -21.11 17.16 -1.66
CA GLU A 149 -21.95 17.52 -2.81
C GLU A 149 -21.15 17.45 -4.13
N VAL A 150 -20.84 16.22 -4.57
CA VAL A 150 -20.11 15.95 -5.81
C VAL A 150 -21.04 15.29 -6.82
N ALA A 151 -21.20 15.91 -7.99
CA ALA A 151 -21.97 15.32 -9.08
C ALA A 151 -21.33 14.02 -9.57
N MET A 152 -22.15 13.02 -9.88
CA MET A 152 -21.67 11.77 -10.46
C MET A 152 -20.96 12.03 -11.80
N GLY A 153 -19.85 11.33 -12.05
CA GLY A 153 -18.99 11.56 -13.21
C GLY A 153 -17.99 10.42 -13.45
N GLU A 154 -16.85 10.71 -14.08
CA GLU A 154 -15.83 9.70 -14.39
C GLU A 154 -15.31 8.95 -13.17
N GLN A 155 -15.27 9.60 -12.01
CA GLN A 155 -14.88 9.00 -10.73
C GLN A 155 -15.80 7.85 -10.30
N CYS A 156 -16.99 7.74 -10.89
CA CYS A 156 -17.89 6.62 -10.64
C CYS A 156 -17.51 5.36 -11.44
N LEU A 157 -16.60 5.46 -12.40
CA LEU A 157 -16.25 4.38 -13.35
C LEU A 157 -14.77 4.01 -13.35
N LYS A 158 -13.89 4.94 -12.96
CA LYS A 158 -12.43 4.76 -12.97
C LYS A 158 -11.86 4.88 -11.56
N PRO A 159 -10.84 4.07 -11.19
CA PRO A 159 -10.29 2.94 -11.95
C PRO A 159 -11.20 1.70 -11.98
N TYR A 160 -12.21 1.66 -11.12
CA TYR A 160 -13.23 0.62 -11.05
C TYR A 160 -14.61 1.27 -10.86
N PRO A 161 -15.71 0.55 -11.17
CA PRO A 161 -17.05 1.01 -10.84
C PRO A 161 -17.19 1.30 -9.34
N CYS A 162 -17.72 2.48 -9.00
CA CYS A 162 -17.97 2.85 -7.61
C CYS A 162 -19.17 2.08 -7.05
N ASP A 163 -18.98 1.41 -5.91
CA ASP A 163 -20.03 0.63 -5.23
C ASP A 163 -21.18 1.50 -4.69
N PHE A 164 -20.93 2.80 -4.50
CA PHE A 164 -21.89 3.76 -3.93
C PHE A 164 -22.76 4.47 -4.96
N GLN A 165 -22.67 4.13 -6.25
CA GLN A 165 -23.49 4.76 -7.30
C GLN A 165 -25.00 4.69 -7.01
N SER A 166 -25.49 3.59 -6.43
CA SER A 166 -26.90 3.43 -6.05
C SER A 166 -27.31 4.36 -4.90
N THR A 167 -26.39 4.65 -3.97
CA THR A 167 -26.59 5.60 -2.88
C THR A 167 -26.64 7.03 -3.40
N CYS A 168 -25.68 7.41 -4.25
CA CYS A 168 -25.65 8.75 -4.84
C CYS A 168 -26.92 9.05 -5.67
N LYS A 169 -27.39 8.08 -6.46
CA LYS A 169 -28.64 8.21 -7.25
C LYS A 169 -29.89 8.43 -6.40
N ARG A 170 -29.93 7.88 -5.17
CA ARG A 170 -31.07 8.03 -4.26
C ARG A 170 -31.08 9.38 -3.53
N GLY A 171 -29.99 10.15 -3.60
CA GLY A 171 -29.87 11.45 -2.94
C GLY A 171 -29.91 11.37 -1.41
N TYR A 172 -29.38 10.29 -0.82
CA TYR A 172 -29.17 10.23 0.63
C TYR A 172 -28.25 11.40 1.02
N ARG A 173 -28.81 12.34 1.79
CA ARG A 173 -28.09 13.44 2.44
C ARG A 173 -27.70 12.97 3.83
#